data_AF-A0A6G3TYG7-F1
#
_entry.id   AF-A0A6G3TYG7-F1
#
_cell.length_a   1.000
_cell.length_b   1.000
_cell.length_c   1.000
_cell.angle_alpha   90.00
_cell.angle_beta   90.00
_cell.angle_gamma   90.00
#
_symmetry.space_group_name_H-M   'P 1'
#
loop_
_entity.id
_entity.type
_entity.pdbx_description
1 polymer ?
#
loop_
_entity_poly.entity_id
_entity_poly.type
_entity_poly.pdbx_seq_one_letter_code
_entity_poly.pdbx_strand_id
1 'polypeptide(L)'
;AGALTAGRRGRAEQVLEAVRSVAETAQHALLAPPPRTVGPFEVAVQYSAAAAEARIGGDLYALIPTPHGVRFIVGDVRGKGLPAVGTAALVLGVFREAAHDEPDLLAVVDRIERSLARNLCGDDFVTAVVAGYPEPGRLEMVNCGHAPPFLVRGSEIVPVEPAQPVPPLGLRALSGQAPHLEVLRFGDGDRLLLYTDGVTEARDAARRFFPLAEGLARHLYDEPDRTVAALHEELLAHVGGRLHDDAALLLLRKPAGRTSAVEGTPDPEPPRHTVPY
;
A
#
# COMPACT_ATOMS: atom_id res chain seq x y z
N ALA A 1 35.47 11.75 -37.23
CA ALA A 1 34.91 10.66 -36.40
C ALA A 1 34.16 11.18 -35.15
N GLY A 2 34.66 12.17 -34.40
CA GLY A 2 34.07 12.62 -33.13
C GLY A 2 32.69 13.33 -33.17
N ALA A 3 32.34 14.01 -34.28
CA ALA A 3 31.05 14.70 -34.39
C ALA A 3 29.86 13.74 -34.62
N LEU A 4 30.09 12.60 -35.28
CA LEU A 4 29.06 11.59 -35.54
C LEU A 4 28.75 10.76 -34.29
N THR A 5 29.75 10.50 -33.44
CA THR A 5 29.55 9.87 -32.12
C THR A 5 28.85 10.82 -31.14
N ALA A 6 29.19 12.11 -31.14
CA ALA A 6 28.49 13.11 -30.32
C ALA A 6 27.01 13.29 -30.70
N GLY A 7 26.69 13.32 -32.00
CA GLY A 7 25.31 13.42 -32.49
C GLY A 7 24.45 12.17 -32.24
N ARG A 8 25.04 10.97 -32.25
CA ARG A 8 24.34 9.73 -31.86
C ARG A 8 24.10 9.67 -30.36
N ARG A 9 25.04 10.17 -29.55
CA ARG A 9 24.93 10.22 -28.10
C ARG A 9 23.83 11.18 -27.66
N GLY A 10 23.79 12.40 -28.22
CA GLY A 10 22.71 13.36 -27.91
C GLY A 10 21.32 12.87 -28.32
N ARG A 11 21.18 12.16 -29.45
CA ARG A 11 19.90 11.55 -29.84
C ARG A 11 19.49 10.38 -28.92
N ALA A 12 20.45 9.55 -28.49
CA ALA A 12 20.16 8.46 -27.58
C ALA A 12 19.72 8.98 -26.20
N GLU A 13 20.36 10.04 -25.71
CA GLU A 13 19.98 10.74 -24.47
C GLU A 13 18.56 11.32 -24.58
N GLN A 14 18.23 12.01 -25.67
CA GLN A 14 16.87 12.54 -25.91
C GLN A 14 15.80 11.45 -25.98
N VAL A 15 16.09 10.33 -26.65
CA VAL A 15 15.14 9.19 -26.71
C VAL A 15 14.94 8.57 -25.33
N LEU A 16 16.02 8.42 -24.54
CA LEU A 16 15.93 7.88 -23.19
C LEU A 16 15.11 8.78 -22.26
N GLU A 17 15.31 10.10 -22.33
CA GLU A 17 14.51 11.07 -21.60
C GLU A 17 13.03 11.04 -22.00
N ALA A 18 12.73 10.92 -23.30
CA ALA A 18 11.36 10.81 -23.78
C ALA A 18 10.68 9.52 -23.30
N VAL A 19 11.36 8.37 -23.42
CA VAL A 19 10.84 7.08 -22.94
C VAL A 19 10.62 7.12 -21.43
N ARG A 20 11.53 7.75 -20.69
CA ARG A 20 11.41 7.95 -19.25
C ARG A 20 10.15 8.75 -18.91
N SER A 21 9.97 9.90 -19.55
CA SER A 21 8.81 10.77 -19.30
C SER A 21 7.48 10.06 -19.56
N VAL A 22 7.40 9.25 -20.61
CA VAL A 22 6.21 8.43 -20.90
C VAL A 22 5.97 7.40 -19.81
N ALA A 23 7.02 6.72 -19.35
CA ALA A 23 6.90 5.71 -18.31
C ALA A 23 6.56 6.31 -16.93
N GLU A 24 7.10 7.47 -16.57
CA GLU A 24 6.69 8.23 -15.38
C GLU A 24 5.21 8.63 -15.46
N THR A 25 4.76 9.11 -16.62
CA THR A 25 3.35 9.45 -16.84
C THR A 25 2.45 8.21 -16.72
N ALA A 26 2.86 7.08 -17.29
CA ALA A 26 2.14 5.82 -17.19
C ALA A 26 2.07 5.31 -15.74
N GLN A 27 3.17 5.38 -15.00
CA GLN A 27 3.22 5.01 -13.59
C GLN A 27 2.31 5.91 -12.74
N HIS A 28 2.35 7.24 -12.95
CA HIS A 28 1.45 8.18 -12.28
C HIS A 28 -0.04 7.87 -12.58
N ALA A 29 -0.36 7.48 -13.81
CA ALA A 29 -1.72 7.08 -14.17
C ALA A 29 -2.14 5.76 -13.50
N LEU A 30 -1.20 4.84 -13.28
CA LEU A 30 -1.45 3.56 -12.60
C LEU A 30 -1.61 3.72 -11.09
N LEU A 31 -0.79 4.57 -10.47
CA LEU A 31 -0.71 4.85 -9.03
C LEU A 31 -1.52 6.08 -8.62
N ALA A 32 -2.68 6.29 -9.26
CA ALA A 32 -3.57 7.38 -8.90
C ALA A 32 -3.85 7.34 -7.38
N PRO A 33 -3.65 8.46 -6.66
CA PRO A 33 -3.83 8.47 -5.21
C PRO A 33 -5.27 8.07 -4.87
N PRO A 34 -5.48 7.16 -3.91
CA PRO A 34 -6.82 6.81 -3.48
C PRO A 34 -7.52 8.05 -2.90
N PRO A 35 -8.85 8.10 -2.92
CA PRO A 35 -9.56 9.17 -2.23
C PRO A 35 -9.21 9.13 -0.73
N ARG A 36 -9.26 10.30 -0.07
CA ARG A 36 -8.97 10.46 1.37
C ARG A 36 -9.83 9.58 2.27
N THR A 37 -10.96 9.09 1.75
CA THR A 37 -11.87 8.19 2.44
C THR A 37 -12.30 7.06 1.51
N VAL A 38 -12.17 5.82 1.97
CA VAL A 38 -12.67 4.63 1.27
C VAL A 38 -13.41 3.74 2.28
N GLY A 39 -14.71 3.58 2.09
CA GLY A 39 -15.55 2.86 3.06
C GLY A 39 -15.41 3.46 4.46
N PRO A 40 -15.06 2.65 5.49
CA PRO A 40 -14.91 3.14 6.86
C PRO A 40 -13.53 3.76 7.16
N PHE A 41 -12.64 3.89 6.17
CA PHE A 41 -11.25 4.30 6.39
C PHE A 41 -10.97 5.72 5.94
N GLU A 42 -10.18 6.45 6.74
CA GLU A 42 -9.38 7.58 6.30
C GLU A 42 -8.05 7.05 5.76
N VAL A 43 -7.60 7.60 4.63
CA VAL A 43 -6.48 7.06 3.85
C VAL A 43 -5.53 8.18 3.49
N ALA A 44 -4.25 7.95 3.74
CA ALA A 44 -3.19 8.82 3.25
C ALA A 44 -2.10 8.00 2.55
N VAL A 45 -1.60 8.54 1.44
CA VAL A 45 -0.54 7.94 0.65
C VAL A 45 0.53 8.97 0.37
N GLN A 46 1.77 8.61 0.61
CA GLN A 46 2.94 9.38 0.23
C GLN A 46 3.83 8.48 -0.61
N TYR A 47 4.01 8.85 -1.88
CA TYR A 47 4.89 8.16 -2.81
C TYR A 47 6.01 9.10 -3.25
N SER A 48 7.23 8.58 -3.29
CA SER A 48 8.44 9.31 -3.65
C SER A 48 9.33 8.47 -4.55
N ALA A 49 9.49 8.92 -5.79
CA ALA A 49 10.36 8.27 -6.77
C ALA A 49 11.84 8.55 -6.49
N ALA A 50 12.71 7.58 -6.77
CA ALA A 50 14.15 7.71 -6.61
C ALA A 50 14.75 8.81 -7.52
N ALA A 51 15.53 9.72 -6.93
CA ALA A 51 16.11 10.86 -7.66
C ALA A 51 17.35 10.48 -8.50
N ALA A 52 17.96 9.32 -8.25
CA ALA A 52 19.16 8.90 -8.95
C ALA A 52 18.82 8.27 -10.32
N GLU A 53 19.04 9.04 -11.39
CA GLU A 53 19.11 8.53 -12.77
C GLU A 53 17.82 7.94 -13.37
N ALA A 54 16.65 8.53 -13.18
CA ALA A 54 15.49 8.14 -14.02
C ALA A 54 14.92 6.75 -13.84
N ARG A 55 15.03 6.19 -12.65
CA ARG A 55 14.51 4.85 -12.40
C ARG A 55 13.05 4.96 -12.00
N ILE A 56 12.17 4.72 -12.97
CA ILE A 56 10.75 4.44 -12.76
C ILE A 56 10.67 3.14 -11.96
N GLY A 57 10.12 3.15 -10.75
CA GLY A 57 10.14 1.96 -9.90
C GLY A 57 8.99 0.99 -10.12
N GLY A 58 9.06 -0.09 -9.34
CA GLY A 58 8.13 -1.22 -9.36
C GLY A 58 6.99 -1.10 -8.33
N ASP A 59 7.01 -0.07 -7.49
CA ASP A 59 5.99 0.16 -6.46
C ASP A 59 4.58 0.14 -7.05
N LEU A 60 3.69 -0.59 -6.39
CA LEU A 60 2.29 -0.67 -6.73
C LEU A 60 1.42 -0.57 -5.47
N TYR A 61 0.31 0.14 -5.60
CA TYR A 61 -0.74 0.11 -4.61
C TYR A 61 -2.12 0.33 -5.22
N ALA A 62 -3.14 -0.22 -4.58
CA ALA A 62 -4.54 0.14 -4.83
C ALA A 62 -5.38 -0.10 -3.58
N LEU A 63 -6.44 0.69 -3.43
CA LEU A 63 -7.45 0.55 -2.39
C LEU A 63 -8.81 0.79 -3.04
N ILE A 64 -9.68 -0.21 -3.02
CA ILE A 64 -10.96 -0.18 -3.73
C ILE A 64 -12.10 -0.71 -2.86
N PRO A 65 -13.27 -0.04 -2.85
CA PRO A 65 -14.49 -0.62 -2.30
C PRO A 65 -15.04 -1.67 -3.28
N THR A 66 -15.50 -2.80 -2.76
CA THR A 66 -16.09 -3.89 -3.55
C THR A 66 -17.33 -4.46 -2.84
N PRO A 67 -18.12 -5.33 -3.49
CA PRO A 67 -19.22 -6.04 -2.82
C PRO A 67 -18.79 -6.91 -1.62
N HIS A 68 -17.49 -7.18 -1.50
CA HIS A 68 -16.89 -8.01 -0.45
C HIS A 68 -16.09 -7.18 0.56
N GLY A 69 -16.43 -5.89 0.70
CA GLY A 69 -15.76 -4.95 1.60
C GLY A 69 -14.70 -4.11 0.91
N VAL A 70 -13.82 -3.49 1.68
CA VAL A 70 -12.71 -2.71 1.12
C VAL A 70 -11.50 -3.60 0.93
N ARG A 71 -10.90 -3.60 -0.26
CA ARG A 71 -9.72 -4.41 -0.59
C ARG A 71 -8.56 -3.53 -1.00
N PHE A 72 -7.35 -3.96 -0.64
CA PHE A 72 -6.14 -3.26 -1.03
C PHE A 72 -4.98 -4.19 -1.31
N ILE A 73 -4.04 -3.64 -2.06
CA ILE A 73 -2.76 -4.25 -2.36
C ILE A 73 -1.68 -3.17 -2.22
N VAL A 74 -0.55 -3.52 -1.65
CA VAL A 74 0.70 -2.75 -1.69
C VAL A 74 1.82 -3.73 -2.00
N GLY A 75 2.75 -3.34 -2.87
CA GLY A 75 3.85 -4.22 -3.24
C GLY A 75 4.91 -3.51 -4.05
N ASP A 76 5.96 -4.26 -4.36
CA ASP A 76 7.03 -3.83 -5.26
C ASP A 76 7.38 -4.96 -6.25
N VAL A 77 7.56 -4.56 -7.51
CA VAL A 77 7.99 -5.43 -8.59
C VAL A 77 9.51 -5.46 -8.63
N ARG A 78 10.07 -6.67 -8.61
CA ARG A 78 11.50 -6.86 -8.81
C ARG A 78 11.95 -6.27 -10.15
N GLY A 79 12.92 -5.37 -10.10
CA GLY A 79 13.48 -4.72 -11.28
C GLY A 79 13.05 -3.26 -11.36
N LYS A 80 13.42 -2.57 -12.44
CA LYS A 80 13.15 -1.14 -12.61
C LYS A 80 12.85 -0.81 -14.06
N GLY A 81 12.31 0.37 -14.30
CA GLY A 81 12.00 0.88 -15.63
C GLY A 81 10.69 0.34 -16.19
N LEU A 82 10.52 0.49 -17.50
CA LEU A 82 9.27 0.17 -18.20
C LEU A 82 8.78 -1.29 -18.03
N PRO A 83 9.65 -2.33 -17.98
CA PRO A 83 9.18 -3.69 -17.69
C PRO A 83 8.51 -3.82 -16.31
N ALA A 84 9.06 -3.16 -15.28
CA ALA A 84 8.48 -3.17 -13.93
C ALA A 84 7.10 -2.50 -13.91
N VAL A 85 6.94 -1.38 -14.61
CA VAL A 85 5.63 -0.71 -14.79
C VAL A 85 4.62 -1.63 -15.48
N GLY A 86 5.03 -2.38 -16.50
CA GLY A 86 4.17 -3.34 -17.19
C GLY A 86 3.66 -4.44 -16.25
N THR A 87 4.54 -5.00 -15.42
CA THR A 87 4.17 -6.00 -14.41
C THR A 87 3.27 -5.39 -13.33
N ALA A 88 3.57 -4.19 -12.84
CA ALA A 88 2.72 -3.49 -11.87
C ALA A 88 1.31 -3.24 -12.45
N ALA A 89 1.21 -2.81 -13.71
CA ALA A 89 -0.05 -2.62 -14.41
C ALA A 89 -0.85 -3.92 -14.54
N LEU A 90 -0.18 -5.03 -14.86
CA LEU A 90 -0.79 -6.36 -14.91
C LEU A 90 -1.35 -6.75 -13.55
N VAL A 91 -0.56 -6.65 -12.48
CA VAL A 91 -0.98 -7.01 -11.12
C VAL A 91 -2.17 -6.16 -10.68
N LEU A 92 -2.08 -4.84 -10.83
CA LEU A 92 -3.16 -3.92 -10.44
C LEU A 92 -4.43 -4.15 -11.27
N GLY A 93 -4.29 -4.43 -12.58
CA GLY A 93 -5.42 -4.74 -13.45
C GLY A 93 -6.16 -6.01 -13.00
N VAL A 94 -5.42 -7.09 -12.75
CA VAL A 94 -5.98 -8.36 -12.27
C VAL A 94 -6.56 -8.21 -10.87
N PHE A 95 -5.86 -7.53 -9.97
CA PHE A 95 -6.35 -7.26 -8.62
C PHE A 95 -7.68 -6.52 -8.65
N ARG A 96 -7.81 -5.44 -9.43
CA ARG A 96 -9.03 -4.62 -9.48
C ARG A 96 -10.25 -5.42 -9.93
N GLU A 97 -10.08 -6.33 -10.87
CA GLU A 97 -11.15 -7.18 -11.41
C GLU A 97 -11.45 -8.36 -10.47
N ALA A 98 -10.44 -9.13 -10.07
CA ALA A 98 -10.59 -10.22 -9.11
C ALA A 98 -11.17 -9.76 -7.77
N ALA A 99 -10.80 -8.57 -7.31
CA ALA A 99 -11.32 -7.99 -6.07
C ALA A 99 -12.83 -7.68 -6.12
N HIS A 100 -13.43 -7.52 -7.30
CA HIS A 100 -14.87 -7.36 -7.44
C HIS A 100 -15.60 -8.70 -7.58
N ASP A 101 -14.98 -9.68 -8.24
CA ASP A 101 -15.63 -10.95 -8.58
C ASP A 101 -15.54 -12.01 -7.48
N GLU A 102 -14.38 -12.10 -6.82
CA GLU A 102 -14.07 -13.23 -5.93
C GLU A 102 -14.45 -12.89 -4.48
N PRO A 103 -15.28 -13.66 -3.77
CA PRO A 103 -15.57 -13.41 -2.36
C PRO A 103 -14.39 -13.65 -1.43
N ASP A 104 -13.53 -14.61 -1.76
CA ASP A 104 -12.38 -15.03 -0.95
C ASP A 104 -11.11 -14.28 -1.37
N LEU A 105 -10.37 -13.74 -0.39
CA LEU A 105 -9.10 -13.05 -0.59
C LEU A 105 -8.02 -13.97 -1.17
N LEU A 106 -8.01 -15.26 -0.79
CA LEU A 106 -7.07 -16.23 -1.35
C LEU A 106 -7.34 -16.48 -2.84
N ALA A 107 -8.60 -16.48 -3.27
CA ALA A 107 -8.96 -16.59 -4.68
C ALA A 107 -8.50 -15.38 -5.50
N VAL A 108 -8.51 -14.18 -4.91
CA VAL A 108 -7.91 -12.97 -5.52
C VAL A 108 -6.41 -13.16 -5.75
N VAL A 109 -5.69 -13.64 -4.73
CA VAL A 109 -4.24 -13.93 -4.83
C VAL A 109 -3.97 -15.00 -5.90
N ASP A 110 -4.78 -16.07 -5.94
CA ASP A 110 -4.66 -17.12 -6.95
C ASP A 110 -4.90 -16.60 -8.39
N ARG A 111 -5.79 -15.61 -8.58
CA ARG A 111 -5.99 -14.96 -9.90
C ARG A 111 -4.75 -14.16 -10.31
N ILE A 112 -4.15 -13.41 -9.37
CA ILE A 112 -2.91 -12.68 -9.63
C ILE A 112 -1.78 -13.64 -10.00
N GLU A 113 -1.56 -14.69 -9.20
CA GLU A 113 -0.54 -15.73 -9.45
C GLU A 113 -0.71 -16.39 -10.82
N ARG A 114 -1.94 -16.79 -11.17
CA ARG A 114 -2.21 -17.39 -12.49
C ARG A 114 -1.92 -16.42 -13.63
N SER A 115 -2.18 -15.13 -13.45
CA SER A 115 -1.88 -14.13 -14.47
C SER A 115 -0.37 -13.93 -14.62
N LEU A 116 0.33 -13.83 -13.49
CA LEU A 116 1.78 -13.69 -13.43
C LEU A 116 2.49 -14.88 -14.07
N ALA A 117 2.08 -16.12 -13.76
CA ALA A 117 2.62 -17.33 -14.36
C ALA A 117 2.48 -17.39 -15.89
N ARG A 118 1.51 -16.67 -16.49
CA ARG A 118 1.32 -16.62 -17.95
C ARG A 118 2.11 -15.51 -18.64
N ASN A 119 2.44 -14.44 -17.91
CA ASN A 119 2.92 -13.19 -18.50
C ASN A 119 4.33 -12.79 -18.07
N LEU A 120 4.83 -13.30 -16.94
CA LEU A 120 6.21 -13.10 -16.52
C LEU A 120 7.15 -14.00 -17.31
N CYS A 121 8.36 -13.49 -17.55
CA CYS A 121 9.45 -14.22 -18.18
C CYS A 121 10.60 -14.35 -17.17
N GLY A 122 11.19 -15.55 -17.03
CA GLY A 122 12.37 -15.76 -16.18
C GLY A 122 12.07 -15.67 -14.68
N ASP A 123 12.95 -15.01 -13.93
CA ASP A 123 12.95 -14.94 -12.46
C ASP A 123 12.32 -13.63 -11.92
N ASP A 124 11.43 -13.00 -12.68
CA ASP A 124 10.73 -11.79 -12.25
C ASP A 124 9.63 -12.13 -11.25
N PHE A 125 9.48 -11.29 -10.22
CA PHE A 125 8.56 -11.53 -9.12
C PHE A 125 8.03 -10.23 -8.53
N VAL A 126 6.96 -10.33 -7.75
CA VAL A 126 6.34 -9.19 -7.08
C VAL A 126 6.19 -9.51 -5.60
N THR A 127 6.81 -8.71 -4.74
CA THR A 127 6.49 -8.76 -3.31
C THR A 127 5.20 -7.98 -3.09
N ALA A 128 4.23 -8.54 -2.38
CA ALA A 128 2.99 -7.81 -2.10
C ALA A 128 2.33 -8.23 -0.79
N VAL A 129 1.62 -7.30 -0.18
CA VAL A 129 0.55 -7.57 0.77
C VAL A 129 -0.77 -7.34 0.07
N VAL A 130 -1.63 -8.36 0.05
CA VAL A 130 -3.03 -8.27 -0.40
C VAL A 130 -3.91 -8.39 0.83
N ALA A 131 -4.86 -7.46 1.00
CA ALA A 131 -5.66 -7.39 2.21
C ALA A 131 -7.10 -6.99 1.91
N GLY A 132 -7.99 -7.35 2.84
CA GLY A 132 -9.42 -7.11 2.75
C GLY A 132 -10.03 -6.80 4.10
N TYR A 133 -11.01 -5.92 4.12
CA TYR A 133 -11.87 -5.66 5.28
C TYR A 133 -13.30 -6.02 4.91
N PRO A 134 -13.66 -7.31 4.97
CA PRO A 134 -14.96 -7.80 4.51
C PRO A 134 -16.11 -7.38 5.43
N GLU A 135 -15.84 -7.25 6.72
CA GLU A 135 -16.86 -6.90 7.72
C GLU A 135 -16.26 -6.13 8.91
N PRO A 136 -17.09 -5.41 9.68
CA PRO A 136 -16.61 -4.64 10.81
C PRO A 136 -15.76 -5.43 11.81
N GLY A 137 -14.55 -4.94 12.11
CA GLY A 137 -13.66 -5.55 13.09
C GLY A 137 -12.75 -6.65 12.54
N ARG A 138 -12.89 -7.04 11.28
CA ARG A 138 -12.16 -8.16 10.67
C ARG A 138 -11.32 -7.69 9.49
N LEU A 139 -10.00 -7.75 9.65
CA LEU A 139 -9.03 -7.51 8.59
C LEU A 139 -8.39 -8.83 8.17
N GLU A 140 -8.48 -9.15 6.90
CA GLU A 140 -7.82 -10.28 6.25
C GLU A 140 -6.57 -9.81 5.53
N MET A 141 -5.50 -10.60 5.57
CA MET A 141 -4.24 -10.27 4.93
C MET A 141 -3.52 -11.51 4.42
N VAL A 142 -2.92 -11.39 3.24
CA VAL A 142 -2.02 -12.38 2.66
C VAL A 142 -0.73 -11.63 2.33
N ASN A 143 0.36 -12.01 3.01
CA ASN A 143 1.68 -11.46 2.74
C ASN A 143 2.44 -12.40 1.79
N CYS A 144 2.64 -11.96 0.56
CA CYS A 144 3.38 -12.65 -0.50
C CYS A 144 4.83 -12.14 -0.56
N GLY A 145 5.61 -12.43 0.48
CA GLY A 145 7.05 -12.12 0.54
C GLY A 145 7.40 -10.64 0.67
N HIS A 146 6.47 -9.80 1.14
CA HIS A 146 6.65 -8.37 1.35
C HIS A 146 6.97 -8.03 2.81
N ALA A 147 7.47 -6.82 3.05
CA ALA A 147 7.77 -6.35 4.39
C ALA A 147 6.49 -6.34 5.28
N PRO A 148 6.56 -6.80 6.54
CA PRO A 148 5.43 -6.80 7.47
C PRO A 148 4.84 -5.40 7.69
N PRO A 149 3.53 -5.19 7.42
CA PRO A 149 2.86 -3.95 7.77
C PRO A 149 2.91 -3.67 9.28
N PHE A 150 2.84 -2.40 9.68
CA PHE A 150 2.71 -2.03 11.09
C PHE A 150 1.24 -1.81 11.45
N LEU A 151 0.76 -2.56 12.43
CA LEU A 151 -0.52 -2.34 13.09
C LEU A 151 -0.32 -1.43 14.30
N VAL A 152 -1.11 -0.36 14.36
CA VAL A 152 -1.09 0.61 15.45
C VAL A 152 -2.40 0.52 16.22
N ARG A 153 -2.31 0.29 17.53
CA ARG A 153 -3.43 0.31 18.47
C ARG A 153 -3.11 1.21 19.65
N GLY A 154 -3.71 2.39 19.68
CA GLY A 154 -3.33 3.42 20.65
C GLY A 154 -1.86 3.82 20.46
N SER A 155 -1.02 3.57 21.47
CA SER A 155 0.44 3.80 21.41
C SER A 155 1.25 2.55 21.06
N GLU A 156 0.60 1.39 20.93
CA GLU A 156 1.26 0.14 20.57
C GLU A 156 1.46 0.08 19.06
N ILE A 157 2.69 -0.22 18.62
CA ILE A 157 3.05 -0.41 17.22
C ILE A 157 3.64 -1.81 17.09
N VAL A 158 3.00 -2.68 16.33
CA VAL A 158 3.38 -4.09 16.19
C VAL A 158 3.50 -4.45 14.71
N PRO A 159 4.61 -5.06 14.27
CA PRO A 159 4.69 -5.63 12.93
C PRO A 159 3.71 -6.81 12.81
N VAL A 160 2.96 -6.85 11.72
CA VAL A 160 2.09 -7.97 11.36
C VAL A 160 2.94 -9.01 10.63
N GLU A 161 3.68 -9.79 11.40
CA GLU A 161 4.49 -10.88 10.87
C GLU A 161 3.59 -12.00 10.32
N PRO A 162 3.85 -12.52 9.11
CA PRO A 162 3.14 -13.69 8.61
C PRO A 162 3.49 -14.91 9.48
N ALA A 163 2.48 -15.65 9.93
CA ALA A 163 2.68 -16.90 10.66
C ALA A 163 3.43 -17.93 9.82
N GLN A 164 3.25 -17.88 8.49
CA GLN A 164 3.97 -18.70 7.52
C GLN A 164 4.50 -17.82 6.39
N PRO A 165 5.81 -17.55 6.34
CA PRO A 165 6.41 -16.85 5.22
C PRO A 165 6.20 -17.64 3.93
N VAL A 166 5.63 -17.00 2.91
CA VAL A 166 5.47 -17.57 1.57
C VAL A 166 6.29 -16.77 0.56
N PRO A 167 6.70 -17.37 -0.58
CA PRO A 167 7.46 -16.66 -1.59
C PRO A 167 6.69 -15.46 -2.19
N PRO A 168 7.41 -14.54 -2.84
CA PRO A 168 6.80 -13.52 -3.68
C PRO A 168 5.89 -14.08 -4.77
N LEU A 169 4.94 -13.27 -5.20
CA LEU A 169 4.05 -13.58 -6.33
C LEU A 169 4.90 -13.85 -7.59
N GLY A 170 4.50 -14.85 -8.38
CA GLY A 170 5.24 -15.32 -9.55
C GLY A 170 6.28 -16.41 -9.24
N LEU A 171 6.66 -16.60 -7.96
CA LEU A 171 7.63 -17.63 -7.55
C LEU A 171 6.99 -18.80 -6.77
N ARG A 172 5.66 -18.78 -6.58
CA ARG A 172 4.97 -19.80 -5.76
C ARG A 172 5.22 -21.23 -6.23
N ALA A 173 5.32 -21.46 -7.54
CA ALA A 173 5.60 -22.77 -8.12
C ALA A 173 6.93 -23.39 -7.62
N LEU A 174 7.87 -22.58 -7.14
CA LEU A 174 9.15 -23.05 -6.61
C LEU A 174 9.06 -23.62 -5.19
N SER A 175 8.03 -23.24 -4.42
CA SER A 175 7.89 -23.64 -3.01
C SER A 175 6.86 -24.74 -2.78
N GLY A 176 5.87 -24.88 -3.67
CA GLY A 176 4.71 -25.73 -3.48
C GLY A 176 3.82 -25.33 -2.28
N GLN A 177 4.11 -24.21 -1.62
CA GLN A 177 3.33 -23.72 -0.47
C GLN A 177 2.08 -22.97 -0.94
N ALA A 178 1.00 -23.10 -0.17
CA ALA A 178 -0.20 -22.29 -0.36
C ALA A 178 -0.05 -20.96 0.40
N PRO A 179 -0.59 -19.85 -0.13
CA PRO A 179 -0.68 -18.59 0.60
C PRO A 179 -1.45 -18.79 1.89
N HIS A 180 -1.00 -18.11 2.94
CA HIS A 180 -1.63 -18.14 4.25
C HIS A 180 -2.49 -16.89 4.46
N LEU A 181 -3.72 -17.07 4.94
CA LEU A 181 -4.63 -15.97 5.27
C LEU A 181 -4.50 -15.62 6.76
N GLU A 182 -3.93 -14.46 7.03
CA GLU A 182 -3.92 -13.85 8.36
C GLU A 182 -5.24 -13.14 8.61
N VAL A 183 -5.83 -13.35 9.79
CA VAL A 183 -7.05 -12.67 10.22
C VAL A 183 -6.78 -11.90 11.50
N LEU A 184 -6.90 -10.59 11.42
CA LEU A 184 -6.60 -9.65 12.50
C LEU A 184 -7.87 -8.92 12.93
N ARG A 185 -7.96 -8.64 14.23
CA ARG A 185 -8.93 -7.66 14.73
C ARG A 185 -8.48 -6.26 14.30
N PHE A 186 -9.37 -5.53 13.63
CA PHE A 186 -9.12 -4.14 13.21
C PHE A 186 -10.29 -3.23 13.61
N GLY A 187 -10.13 -2.59 14.76
CA GLY A 187 -11.16 -1.83 15.46
C GLY A 187 -11.21 -0.35 15.12
N ASP A 188 -12.11 0.34 15.81
CA ASP A 188 -12.17 1.80 15.87
C ASP A 188 -10.88 2.37 16.46
N GLY A 189 -10.29 3.36 15.79
CA GLY A 189 -9.03 3.99 16.18
C GLY A 189 -7.77 3.25 15.70
N ASP A 190 -7.88 2.00 15.25
CA ASP A 190 -6.76 1.22 14.74
C ASP A 190 -6.24 1.81 13.42
N ARG A 191 -4.92 1.67 13.21
CA ARG A 191 -4.24 2.12 11.99
C ARG A 191 -3.36 1.03 11.43
N LEU A 192 -3.24 0.98 10.12
CA LEU A 192 -2.37 0.06 9.41
C LEU A 192 -1.45 0.85 8.48
N LEU A 193 -0.16 0.80 8.74
CA LEU A 193 0.87 1.34 7.85
C LEU A 193 1.42 0.22 6.97
N LEU A 194 1.18 0.34 5.67
CA LEU A 194 1.86 -0.43 4.63
C LEU A 194 2.94 0.44 3.99
N TYR A 195 4.02 -0.19 3.55
CA TYR A 195 5.15 0.52 2.99
C TYR A 195 5.94 -0.41 2.07
N THR A 196 6.63 0.16 1.08
CA THR A 196 7.56 -0.60 0.21
C THR A 196 8.96 -0.64 0.81
N ASP A 197 9.79 -1.54 0.30
CA ASP A 197 11.14 -1.78 0.83
C ASP A 197 12.04 -0.54 0.73
N GLY A 198 11.87 0.34 -0.25
CA GLY A 198 12.61 1.60 -0.34
C GLY A 198 12.48 2.53 0.88
N VAL A 199 11.46 2.34 1.74
CA VAL A 199 11.38 2.99 3.05
C VAL A 199 12.33 2.35 4.06
N THR A 200 12.34 1.02 4.16
CA THR A 200 13.10 0.30 5.20
C THR A 200 14.55 0.04 4.79
N GLU A 201 14.82 -0.04 3.49
CA GLU A 201 16.16 -0.13 2.92
C GLU A 201 16.84 1.23 2.76
N ALA A 202 16.13 2.33 3.05
CA ALA A 202 16.69 3.68 3.09
C ALA A 202 17.80 3.77 4.13
N ARG A 203 18.97 4.27 3.70
CA ARG A 203 20.19 4.30 4.52
C ARG A 203 20.72 5.72 4.67
N ASP A 204 21.19 6.03 5.86
CA ASP A 204 21.97 7.25 6.10
C ASP A 204 23.42 7.12 5.58
N ALA A 205 24.21 8.19 5.75
CA ALA A 205 25.63 8.21 5.38
C ALA A 205 26.48 7.15 6.12
N ALA A 206 26.02 6.66 7.28
CA ALA A 206 26.65 5.59 8.04
C ALA A 206 26.14 4.18 7.65
N ARG A 207 25.31 4.08 6.60
CA ARG A 207 24.65 2.86 6.11
C ARG A 207 23.64 2.24 7.08
N ARG A 208 23.13 3.02 8.03
CA ARG A 208 22.09 2.59 8.98
C ARG A 208 20.71 2.76 8.35
N PHE A 209 19.89 1.72 8.48
CA PHE A 209 18.50 1.73 8.01
C PHE A 209 17.66 2.77 8.74
N PHE A 210 16.63 3.29 8.07
CA PHE A 210 15.65 4.16 8.70
C PHE A 210 14.82 3.39 9.74
N PRO A 211 14.77 3.84 11.01
CA PRO A 211 14.02 3.15 12.06
C PRO A 211 12.52 3.47 11.96
N LEU A 212 11.83 2.87 10.99
CA LEU A 212 10.45 3.20 10.63
C LEU A 212 9.46 3.14 11.81
N ALA A 213 9.55 2.12 12.67
CA ALA A 213 8.65 1.99 13.81
C ALA A 213 8.82 3.13 14.84
N GLU A 214 10.06 3.60 15.04
CA GLU A 214 10.37 4.69 15.96
C GLU A 214 9.92 6.03 15.38
N GLY A 215 10.14 6.25 14.08
CA GLY A 215 9.61 7.40 13.36
C GLY A 215 8.08 7.43 13.44
N LEU A 216 7.44 6.27 13.19
CA LEU A 216 5.98 6.13 13.31
C LEU A 216 5.52 6.55 14.70
N ALA A 217 6.14 6.02 15.77
CA ALA A 217 5.82 6.39 17.14
C ALA A 217 5.93 7.91 17.41
N ARG A 218 6.92 8.60 16.82
CA ARG A 218 7.10 10.06 16.96
C ARG A 218 6.02 10.86 16.23
N HIS A 219 5.41 10.31 15.18
CA HIS A 219 4.58 11.05 14.23
C HIS A 219 3.12 10.55 14.13
N LEU A 220 2.63 9.80 15.13
CA LEU A 220 1.22 9.38 15.19
C LEU A 220 0.26 10.56 15.48
N TYR A 221 -0.16 11.27 14.43
CA TYR A 221 -1.21 12.30 14.50
C TYR A 221 -2.58 11.72 14.20
N ASP A 222 -3.67 12.35 14.63
CA ASP A 222 -5.02 11.89 14.26
C ASP A 222 -5.30 11.98 12.76
N GLU A 223 -4.74 12.98 12.07
CA GLU A 223 -4.82 13.07 10.61
C GLU A 223 -3.79 12.12 9.95
N PRO A 224 -4.23 11.15 9.12
CA PRO A 224 -3.32 10.23 8.44
C PRO A 224 -2.34 10.96 7.51
N ASP A 225 -2.79 11.99 6.80
CA ASP A 225 -1.95 12.80 5.90
C ASP A 225 -0.76 13.43 6.62
N ARG A 226 -1.00 13.97 7.81
CA ARG A 226 0.05 14.60 8.62
C ARG A 226 1.06 13.56 9.12
N THR A 227 0.59 12.36 9.45
CA THR A 227 1.44 11.23 9.85
C THR A 227 2.38 10.82 8.73
N VAL A 228 1.84 10.54 7.52
CA VAL A 228 2.68 10.11 6.39
C VAL A 228 3.60 11.22 5.90
N ALA A 229 3.17 12.48 5.92
CA ALA A 229 4.00 13.62 5.53
C ALA A 229 5.20 13.79 6.49
N ALA A 230 4.98 13.75 7.80
CA ALA A 230 6.04 13.88 8.78
C ALA A 230 7.03 12.69 8.71
N LEU A 231 6.53 11.47 8.54
CA LEU A 231 7.38 10.29 8.34
C LEU A 231 8.25 10.41 7.10
N HIS A 232 7.67 10.89 6.01
CA HIS A 232 8.40 11.08 4.77
C HIS A 232 9.45 12.19 4.86
N GLU A 233 9.15 13.30 5.55
CA GLU A 233 10.14 14.34 5.83
C GLU A 233 11.30 13.81 6.69
N GLU A 234 11.01 13.01 7.71
CA GLU A 234 12.03 12.37 8.55
C GLU A 234 12.89 11.38 7.75
N LEU A 235 12.25 10.57 6.89
CA LEU A 235 12.91 9.66 5.96
C LEU A 235 13.87 10.40 5.02
N LEU A 236 13.41 11.50 4.40
CA LEU A 236 14.25 12.32 3.54
C LEU A 236 15.43 12.94 4.30
N ALA A 237 15.19 13.43 5.51
CA ALA A 237 16.26 13.95 6.35
C ALA A 237 17.30 12.86 6.70
N HIS A 238 16.85 11.64 6.98
CA HIS A 238 17.70 10.49 7.29
C HIS A 238 18.64 10.12 6.13
N VAL A 239 18.15 10.13 4.90
CA VAL A 239 18.96 9.79 3.69
C VAL A 239 19.74 10.98 3.11
N GLY A 240 19.65 12.17 3.70
CA GLY A 240 20.32 13.37 3.18
C GLY A 240 19.64 13.99 1.94
N GLY A 241 18.32 13.79 1.82
CA GLY A 241 17.44 14.50 0.87
C GLY A 241 17.15 13.77 -0.44
N ARG A 242 17.76 12.60 -0.70
CA ARG A 242 17.52 11.82 -1.93
C ARG A 242 17.43 10.33 -1.62
N LEU A 243 16.32 9.72 -2.05
CA LEU A 243 16.14 8.27 -1.96
C LEU A 243 16.94 7.53 -3.04
N HIS A 244 17.38 6.32 -2.69
CA HIS A 244 18.07 5.38 -3.59
C HIS A 244 17.11 4.45 -4.33
N ASP A 245 15.92 4.24 -3.77
CA ASP A 245 14.82 3.49 -4.37
C ASP A 245 13.49 4.25 -4.25
N ASP A 246 12.49 3.76 -4.96
CA ASP A 246 11.13 4.24 -4.80
C ASP A 246 10.59 3.88 -3.41
N ALA A 247 9.86 4.80 -2.81
CA ALA A 247 9.30 4.61 -1.49
C ALA A 247 7.83 5.01 -1.48
N ALA A 248 6.98 4.08 -1.06
CA ALA A 248 5.57 4.29 -0.80
C ALA A 248 5.28 4.09 0.69
N LEU A 249 4.51 5.02 1.26
CA LEU A 249 3.88 4.91 2.57
C LEU A 249 2.36 5.00 2.36
N LEU A 250 1.62 4.00 2.83
CA LEU A 250 0.16 3.95 2.75
C LEU A 250 -0.40 3.70 4.15
N LEU A 251 -1.09 4.70 4.70
CA LEU A 251 -1.67 4.64 6.03
C LEU A 251 -3.18 4.59 5.94
N LEU A 252 -3.77 3.48 6.42
CA LEU A 252 -5.19 3.39 6.69
C LEU A 252 -5.45 3.67 8.16
N ARG A 253 -6.45 4.50 8.45
CA ARG A 253 -6.99 4.71 9.79
C ARG A 253 -8.47 4.42 9.78
N LYS A 254 -8.93 3.62 10.74
CA LYS A 254 -10.36 3.52 11.03
C LYS A 254 -10.70 4.55 12.10
N PRO A 255 -11.49 5.59 11.81
CA PRO A 255 -11.85 6.58 12.82
C PRO A 255 -12.54 5.90 14.00
N ALA A 256 -12.31 6.39 15.21
CA ALA A 256 -13.13 5.97 16.33
C ALA A 256 -14.57 6.40 16.07
N GLY A 257 -15.53 5.48 16.14
CA GLY A 257 -16.93 5.82 16.03
C GLY A 257 -17.24 6.89 17.07
N ARG A 258 -17.69 8.08 16.62
CA ARG A 258 -18.31 9.01 17.54
C ARG A 258 -19.52 8.27 18.09
N THR A 259 -19.44 7.79 19.33
CA THR A 259 -20.65 7.41 20.05
C THR A 259 -21.49 8.68 20.06
N SER A 260 -22.52 8.73 19.21
CA SER A 260 -23.60 9.67 19.40
C SER A 260 -24.16 9.31 20.77
N ALA A 261 -23.74 10.04 21.81
CA ALA A 261 -24.57 10.17 22.97
C ALA A 261 -25.88 10.74 22.43
N VAL A 262 -26.84 9.86 22.17
CA VAL A 262 -28.23 10.26 22.12
C VAL A 262 -28.47 10.76 23.53
N GLU A 263 -28.37 12.08 23.73
CA GLU A 263 -29.02 12.74 24.84
C GLU A 263 -30.47 12.28 24.74
N GLY A 264 -30.84 11.35 25.62
CA GLY A 264 -32.21 10.90 25.75
C GLY A 264 -33.04 12.11 26.12
N THR A 265 -33.72 12.68 25.13
CA THR A 265 -34.87 13.54 25.38
C THR A 265 -35.82 12.72 26.26
N PRO A 266 -36.13 13.15 27.49
CA PRO A 266 -37.05 12.41 28.33
C PRO A 266 -38.40 12.35 27.61
N ASP A 267 -38.93 11.14 27.51
CA ASP A 267 -40.24 10.82 26.94
C ASP A 267 -41.30 11.71 27.61
N PRO A 268 -42.15 12.44 26.86
CA PRO A 268 -43.17 13.28 27.48
C PRO A 268 -44.16 12.43 28.29
N GLU A 269 -44.35 12.80 29.54
CA GLU A 269 -45.27 12.17 30.50
C GLU A 269 -46.68 12.05 29.87
N PRO A 270 -47.34 10.88 29.92
CA PRO A 270 -48.65 10.71 29.31
C PRO A 270 -49.71 11.56 30.03
N PRO A 271 -50.73 12.09 29.32
CA PRO A 271 -51.72 12.98 29.90
C PRO A 271 -52.55 12.28 30.97
N ARG A 272 -52.60 12.91 32.16
CA ARG A 272 -53.45 12.48 33.26
C ARG A 272 -54.91 12.68 32.89
N HIS A 273 -55.63 11.59 32.67
CA HIS A 273 -57.08 11.60 32.56
C HIS A 273 -57.70 11.90 33.94
N THR A 274 -58.17 13.13 34.14
CA THR A 274 -59.08 13.47 35.23
C THR A 274 -60.48 13.02 34.84
N VAL A 275 -61.03 12.05 35.58
CA VAL A 275 -62.44 11.64 35.46
C VAL A 275 -63.24 12.50 36.45
N PRO A 276 -64.23 13.31 36.03
CA PRO A 276 -65.17 13.91 36.94
C PRO A 276 -66.30 12.93 37.27
N TYR A 277 -66.73 12.98 38.54
CA TYR A 277 -67.88 12.27 39.12
C TYR A 277 -69.20 12.87 38.64
#